data_AF-A0A948ALE8-F1
#
_entry.id   AF-A0A948ALE8-F1
#
_cell.length_a   1.000
_cell.length_b   1.000
_cell.length_c   1.000
_cell.angle_alpha   90.00
_cell.angle_beta   90.00
_cell.angle_gamma   90.00
#
_symmetry.space_group_name_H-M   'P 1'
#
loop_
_entity.id
_entity.type
_entity.pdbx_description
1 polymer ?
#
loop_
_entity_poly.entity_id
_entity_poly.type
_entity_poly.pdbx_seq_one_letter_code
_entity_poly.pdbx_strand_id
1 'polypeptide(L)'
;ALRNVTEYHHSDRLHLHEGDLFTPLGDVTYDLIVSNPPYVNAESVAALPPEYRHEPTLALGSGADGLDATRIILRDAARHLNPGGLLVVEIGHNREALETAFPQLDFAWPQIEGGEDTVFILSREQLIQ
;
A
#
# COMPACT_ATOMS: atom_id res chain seq x y z
N ALA A 1 5.36 15.77 3.37
CA ALA A 1 6.57 15.10 2.84
C ALA A 1 7.78 16.05 2.74
N LEU A 2 7.73 17.09 1.89
CA LEU A 2 8.89 17.97 1.62
C LEU A 2 9.55 18.54 2.88
N ARG A 3 8.75 19.01 3.84
CA ARG A 3 9.23 19.49 5.15
C ARG A 3 10.17 18.47 5.83
N ASN A 4 9.75 17.22 5.97
CA ASN A 4 10.55 16.17 6.60
C ASN A 4 11.82 15.89 5.78
N VAL A 5 11.73 15.84 4.45
CA VAL A 5 12.90 15.63 3.58
C VAL A 5 13.95 16.71 3.77
N THR A 6 13.53 17.97 3.92
CA THR A 6 14.43 19.11 4.17
C THR A 6 14.98 19.09 5.59
N GLU A 7 14.12 18.89 6.60
CA GLU A 7 14.51 18.89 8.02
C GLU A 7 15.51 17.77 8.35
N TYR A 8 15.38 16.59 7.73
CA TYR A 8 16.30 15.47 7.93
C TYR A 8 17.44 15.40 6.89
N HIS A 9 17.61 16.43 6.05
CA HIS A 9 18.72 16.54 5.08
C HIS A 9 18.86 15.35 4.10
N HIS A 10 17.75 14.84 3.58
CA HIS A 10 17.72 13.69 2.65
C HIS A 10 17.36 14.07 1.21
N SER A 11 17.55 15.33 0.83
CA SER A 11 17.14 15.85 -0.49
C SER A 11 17.94 15.28 -1.67
N ASP A 12 19.10 14.68 -1.41
CA ASP A 12 19.98 14.02 -2.38
C ASP A 12 19.59 12.56 -2.66
N ARG A 13 18.75 11.97 -1.81
CA ARG A 13 18.37 10.54 -1.87
C ARG A 13 16.87 10.30 -2.00
N LEU A 14 16.05 11.33 -1.78
CA LEU A 14 14.59 11.24 -1.84
C LEU A 14 14.05 12.07 -2.99
N HIS A 15 13.37 11.40 -3.92
CA HIS A 15 12.62 12.03 -4.99
C HIS A 15 11.14 11.97 -4.65
N LEU A 16 10.49 13.13 -4.55
CA LEU A 16 9.07 13.23 -4.24
C LEU A 16 8.26 13.41 -5.52
N HIS A 17 7.21 12.61 -5.65
CA HIS A 17 6.28 12.64 -6.77
C HIS A 17 4.87 12.90 -6.22
N GLU A 18 4.19 13.90 -6.79
CA GLU A 18 2.79 14.19 -6.46
C GLU A 18 1.88 13.60 -7.54
N GLY A 19 0.95 12.73 -7.15
CA GLY A 19 0.03 12.08 -8.07
C GLY A 19 -0.71 10.91 -7.43
N ASP A 20 -1.46 10.19 -8.26
CA ASP A 20 -2.22 9.00 -7.85
C ASP A 20 -1.38 7.74 -8.08
N LEU A 21 -0.97 7.10 -6.97
CA LEU A 21 -0.20 5.85 -6.93
C LEU A 21 0.98 5.87 -7.92
N PHE A 22 0.95 5.01 -8.95
CA PHE A 22 2.03 4.83 -9.91
C PHE A 22 2.04 5.87 -11.04
N THR A 23 0.96 6.64 -11.20
CA THR A 23 0.79 7.62 -12.29
C THR A 23 1.99 8.56 -12.49
N PRO A 24 2.62 9.12 -11.43
CA PRO A 24 3.71 10.07 -11.62
C PRO A 24 5.09 9.41 -11.82
N LEU A 25 5.17 8.07 -11.91
CA LEU A 25 6.43 7.32 -11.98
C LEU A 25 6.86 6.93 -13.40
N GLY A 26 6.00 7.10 -14.42
CA GLY A 26 6.33 6.74 -15.80
C GLY A 26 6.71 5.26 -15.94
N ASP A 27 7.84 4.97 -16.59
CA ASP A 27 8.35 3.59 -16.78
C ASP A 27 9.43 3.20 -15.75
N VAL A 28 9.56 3.95 -14.65
CA VAL A 28 10.59 3.67 -13.65
C VAL A 28 10.26 2.38 -12.89
N THR A 29 11.29 1.54 -12.71
CA THR A 29 11.23 0.29 -11.98
C THR A 29 12.11 0.31 -10.73
N TYR A 30 11.74 -0.51 -9.74
CA TYR A 30 12.39 -0.60 -8.44
C TYR A 30 12.65 -2.05 -8.05
N ASP A 31 13.65 -2.28 -7.21
CA ASP A 31 13.90 -3.60 -6.60
C ASP A 31 12.95 -3.88 -5.43
N LEU A 32 12.43 -2.82 -4.79
CA LEU A 32 11.52 -2.91 -3.66
C LEU A 32 10.49 -1.78 -3.73
N ILE A 33 9.21 -2.15 -3.60
CA ILE A 33 8.10 -1.22 -3.40
C ILE A 33 7.51 -1.49 -2.02
N VAL A 34 7.45 -0.46 -1.18
CA VAL A 34 6.80 -0.51 0.14
C VAL A 34 5.63 0.47 0.12
N SER A 35 4.46 0.03 0.58
CA SER A 35 3.28 0.88 0.66
C SER A 35 2.49 0.66 1.95
N ASN A 36 2.06 1.75 2.57
CA ASN A 36 1.02 1.75 3.60
C ASN A 36 -0.17 2.55 3.03
N PRO A 37 -0.98 1.95 2.14
CA PRO A 37 -2.13 2.61 1.56
C PRO A 37 -3.26 2.73 2.59
N PRO A 38 -4.25 3.61 2.35
CA PRO A 38 -5.50 3.59 3.08
C PRO A 38 -6.14 2.19 3.03
N TYR A 39 -6.59 1.69 4.18
CA TYR A 39 -7.20 0.36 4.32
C TYR A 39 -8.49 0.36 5.16
N VAL A 40 -9.01 1.52 5.58
CA VAL A 40 -10.25 1.58 6.36
C VAL A 40 -11.45 1.49 5.42
N ASN A 41 -12.38 0.58 5.72
CA ASN A 41 -13.62 0.45 4.96
C ASN A 41 -14.60 1.59 5.25
N ALA A 42 -15.53 1.82 4.31
CA ALA A 42 -16.48 2.93 4.38
C ALA A 42 -17.36 2.91 5.66
N GLU A 43 -17.75 1.74 6.15
CA GLU A 43 -18.56 1.59 7.36
C GLU A 43 -17.79 2.02 8.61
N SER A 44 -16.52 1.63 8.70
CA SER A 44 -15.63 1.98 9.81
C SER A 44 -15.32 3.47 9.80
N VAL A 45 -15.05 4.07 8.62
CA VAL A 45 -14.90 5.53 8.48
C VAL A 45 -16.17 6.26 8.94
N ALA A 46 -17.36 5.75 8.62
CA ALA A 46 -18.62 6.34 9.06
C ALA A 46 -18.86 6.20 10.58
N ALA A 47 -18.33 5.14 11.20
CA ALA A 47 -18.43 4.86 12.63
C ALA A 47 -17.36 5.57 13.48
N LEU A 48 -16.36 6.21 12.86
CA LEU A 48 -15.27 6.88 13.58
C LEU A 48 -15.81 8.03 14.48
N PRO A 49 -15.28 8.17 15.71
CA PRO A 49 -15.58 9.29 16.59
C PRO A 49 -15.35 10.64 15.90
N PRO A 50 -16.05 11.72 16.30
CA PRO A 50 -15.91 13.04 15.69
C PRO A 50 -14.46 13.55 15.66
N GLU A 51 -13.63 13.10 16.59
CA GLU A 51 -12.21 13.42 16.71
C GLU A 51 -11.40 12.98 15.48
N TYR A 52 -11.70 11.80 14.92
CA TYR A 52 -11.02 11.24 13.74
C TYR A 52 -11.56 11.77 12.41
N ARG A 53 -12.67 12.54 12.42
CA ARG A 53 -13.19 13.21 11.22
C ARG A 53 -12.36 14.41 10.77
N HIS A 54 -11.36 14.82 11.56
CA HIS A 54 -10.43 15.88 11.20
C HIS A 54 -9.27 15.39 10.32
N GLU A 55 -9.09 14.08 10.18
CA GLU A 55 -8.16 13.51 9.22
C GLU A 55 -8.77 13.52 7.80
N PRO A 56 -7.96 13.73 6.74
CA PRO A 56 -8.47 13.74 5.37
C PRO A 56 -9.17 12.41 5.04
N THR A 57 -10.42 12.46 4.57
CA THR A 57 -11.19 11.25 4.20
C THR A 57 -10.45 10.37 3.18
N LEU A 58 -9.62 10.98 2.33
CA LEU A 58 -8.73 10.34 1.36
C LEU A 58 -7.63 9.48 1.98
N ALA A 59 -7.24 9.74 3.24
CA ALA A 59 -6.22 8.99 3.96
C ALA A 59 -6.76 7.73 4.66
N LEU A 60 -8.08 7.66 4.87
CA LEU A 60 -8.71 6.57 5.63
C LEU A 60 -9.48 5.61 4.72
N GLY A 61 -10.30 6.13 3.80
CA GLY A 61 -11.22 5.30 3.02
C GLY A 61 -10.57 4.57 1.85
N SER A 62 -10.76 3.24 1.77
CA SER A 62 -10.33 2.40 0.64
C SER A 62 -11.49 1.55 0.11
N GLY A 63 -12.64 2.18 -0.13
CA GLY A 63 -13.82 1.51 -0.67
C GLY A 63 -14.64 0.74 0.36
N ALA A 64 -15.52 -0.13 -0.14
CA ALA A 64 -16.47 -0.88 0.67
C ALA A 64 -15.81 -1.97 1.53
N ASP A 65 -14.73 -2.59 1.05
CA ASP A 65 -13.99 -3.66 1.73
C ASP A 65 -12.61 -3.21 2.24
N GLY A 66 -12.23 -1.94 2.02
CA GLY A 66 -10.92 -1.43 2.42
C GLY A 66 -9.78 -1.79 1.46
N LEU A 67 -10.07 -2.29 0.25
CA LEU A 67 -9.06 -2.78 -0.70
C LEU A 67 -8.91 -1.96 -1.98
N ASP A 68 -9.63 -0.85 -2.20
CA ASP A 68 -9.58 -0.12 -3.49
C ASP A 68 -8.15 0.27 -3.90
N ALA A 69 -7.38 0.88 -2.98
CA ALA A 69 -5.98 1.23 -3.24
C ALA A 69 -5.11 -0.03 -3.44
N THR A 70 -5.31 -1.06 -2.61
CA THR A 70 -4.58 -2.34 -2.69
C THR A 70 -4.82 -3.04 -4.03
N ARG A 71 -6.04 -2.97 -4.57
CA ARG A 71 -6.39 -3.54 -5.89
C ARG A 71 -5.60 -2.86 -7.01
N ILE A 72 -5.46 -1.54 -6.97
CA ILE A 72 -4.64 -0.81 -7.95
C ILE A 72 -3.17 -1.19 -7.79
N ILE A 73 -2.68 -1.30 -6.55
CA ILE A 73 -1.30 -1.69 -6.27
C ILE A 73 -1.00 -3.09 -6.83
N LEU A 74 -1.81 -4.09 -6.51
CA LEU A 74 -1.61 -5.45 -7.02
C LEU A 74 -1.68 -5.53 -8.54
N ARG A 75 -2.53 -4.72 -9.18
CA ARG A 75 -2.64 -4.67 -10.65
C ARG A 75 -1.39 -4.10 -11.32
N ASP A 76 -0.83 -3.03 -10.79
CA ASP A 76 0.16 -2.22 -11.51
C ASP A 76 1.60 -2.43 -11.00
N ALA A 77 1.81 -2.90 -9.76
CA ALA A 77 3.14 -3.03 -9.16
C ALA A 77 4.11 -3.87 -10.00
N ALA A 78 3.65 -4.92 -10.67
CA ALA A 78 4.50 -5.77 -11.50
C ALA A 78 5.20 -5.02 -12.65
N ARG A 79 4.59 -3.93 -13.16
CA ARG A 79 5.19 -3.07 -14.20
C ARG A 79 6.31 -2.18 -13.66
N HIS A 80 6.27 -1.90 -12.36
CA HIS A 80 7.22 -1.04 -11.66
C HIS A 80 8.24 -1.81 -10.81
N LEU A 81 8.25 -3.14 -10.89
CA LEU A 81 9.25 -3.98 -10.26
C LEU A 81 10.26 -4.50 -11.27
N ASN A 82 11.52 -4.52 -10.87
CA ASN A 82 12.57 -5.28 -11.55
C ASN A 82 12.32 -6.80 -11.40
N PRO A 83 12.88 -7.64 -12.29
CA PRO A 83 12.89 -9.09 -12.08
C PRO A 83 13.47 -9.46 -10.70
N GLY A 84 12.76 -10.30 -9.94
CA GLY A 84 13.10 -10.64 -8.55
C GLY A 84 12.81 -9.54 -7.51
N GLY A 85 12.18 -8.43 -7.92
CA GLY A 85 11.77 -7.35 -7.02
C GLY A 85 10.60 -7.73 -6.12
N LEU A 86 10.49 -7.04 -4.98
CA LEU A 86 9.50 -7.31 -3.94
C LEU A 86 8.50 -6.18 -3.77
N LEU A 87 7.25 -6.55 -3.54
CA LEU A 87 6.16 -5.70 -3.08
C LEU A 87 5.87 -6.01 -1.61
N VAL A 88 5.84 -4.99 -0.76
CA VAL A 88 5.50 -5.08 0.67
C VAL A 88 4.40 -4.08 0.97
N VAL A 89 3.24 -4.54 1.45
CA VAL A 89 2.07 -3.68 1.63
C VAL A 89 1.38 -3.95 2.96
N GLU A 90 1.14 -2.88 3.73
CA GLU A 90 0.30 -2.91 4.93
C GLU A 90 -1.19 -2.83 4.54
N ILE A 91 -2.02 -3.68 5.14
CA ILE A 91 -3.46 -3.79 4.85
C ILE A 91 -4.33 -3.77 6.13
N GLY A 92 -3.73 -3.49 7.28
CA GLY A 92 -4.42 -3.52 8.57
C GLY A 92 -5.07 -4.88 8.82
N HIS A 93 -6.38 -4.89 9.10
CA HIS A 93 -7.13 -6.11 9.45
C HIS A 93 -7.78 -6.81 8.23
N ASN A 94 -7.44 -6.43 7.00
CA ASN A 94 -8.16 -6.87 5.80
C ASN A 94 -7.65 -8.19 5.19
N ARG A 95 -6.90 -9.01 5.94
CA ARG A 95 -6.28 -10.25 5.42
C ARG A 95 -7.30 -11.18 4.77
N GLU A 96 -8.38 -11.50 5.47
CA GLU A 96 -9.42 -12.42 4.98
C GLU A 96 -10.08 -11.87 3.71
N ALA A 97 -10.39 -10.57 3.67
CA ALA A 97 -10.96 -9.92 2.50
C ALA A 97 -9.99 -9.97 1.31
N LEU A 98 -8.69 -9.77 1.56
CA LEU A 98 -7.65 -9.79 0.53
C LEU A 98 -7.48 -11.20 -0.06
N GLU A 99 -7.34 -12.23 0.78
CA GLU A 99 -7.20 -13.61 0.35
C GLU A 99 -8.44 -14.11 -0.39
N THR A 100 -9.64 -13.69 0.05
CA THR A 100 -10.90 -13.97 -0.65
C THR A 100 -10.98 -13.30 -2.02
N ALA A 101 -10.50 -12.05 -2.12
CA ALA A 101 -10.51 -11.28 -3.36
C ALA A 101 -9.46 -11.77 -4.37
N PHE A 102 -8.35 -12.33 -3.90
CA PHE A 102 -7.22 -12.77 -4.71
C PHE A 102 -6.78 -14.20 -4.35
N PRO A 103 -7.65 -15.21 -4.53
CA PRO A 103 -7.39 -16.57 -4.07
C PRO A 103 -6.27 -17.29 -4.82
N GLN A 104 -5.79 -16.71 -5.92
CA GLN A 104 -4.69 -17.25 -6.74
C GLN A 104 -3.32 -16.70 -6.34
N LEU A 105 -3.27 -15.63 -5.54
CA LEU A 105 -2.00 -15.05 -5.08
C LEU A 105 -1.56 -15.76 -3.79
N ASP A 106 -0.34 -16.26 -3.80
CA ASP A 106 0.29 -16.88 -2.63
C ASP A 106 0.96 -15.82 -1.75
N PHE A 107 0.17 -15.18 -0.89
CA PHE A 107 0.64 -14.12 0.00
C PHE A 107 1.57 -14.66 1.10
N ALA A 108 2.76 -14.07 1.21
CA ALA A 108 3.63 -14.30 2.36
C ALA A 108 3.31 -13.30 3.48
N TRP A 109 2.99 -13.81 4.67
CA TRP A 109 2.68 -13.01 5.86
C TRP A 109 3.82 -13.10 6.88
N PRO A 110 4.82 -12.19 6.82
CA PRO A 110 5.91 -12.18 7.79
C PRO A 110 5.40 -11.89 9.20
N GLN A 111 6.04 -12.51 10.20
CA GLN A 111 5.82 -12.12 11.60
C GLN A 111 6.53 -10.78 11.88
N ILE A 112 5.80 -9.83 12.46
CA ILE A 112 6.28 -8.48 12.74
C ILE A 112 6.02 -8.15 14.21
N GLU A 113 6.96 -7.46 14.85
CA GLU A 113 6.74 -6.92 16.19
C GLU A 113 5.67 -5.82 16.12
N GLY A 114 4.49 -6.05 16.73
CA GLY A 114 3.41 -5.06 16.79
C GLY A 114 2.07 -5.49 16.17
N GLY A 115 2.02 -6.64 15.50
CA GLY A 115 0.77 -7.23 15.00
C GLY A 115 1.03 -8.32 13.97
N GLU A 116 0.34 -9.45 14.11
CA GLU A 116 0.31 -10.49 13.08
C GLU A 116 -0.59 -10.04 11.91
N ASP A 117 -0.31 -10.52 10.70
CA ASP A 117 -1.23 -10.45 9.55
C ASP A 117 -1.56 -9.05 9.00
N THR A 118 -0.74 -8.04 9.32
CA THR A 118 -0.97 -6.66 8.88
C THR A 118 -0.23 -6.28 7.61
N VAL A 119 0.81 -7.03 7.23
CA VAL A 119 1.63 -6.76 6.04
C VAL A 119 1.80 -8.04 5.24
N PHE A 120 1.64 -7.97 3.92
CA PHE A 120 1.99 -9.05 3.02
C PHE A 120 3.25 -8.73 2.20
N ILE A 121 3.91 -9.79 1.73
CA ILE A 121 5.00 -9.72 0.75
C ILE A 121 4.62 -10.54 -0.48
N LEU A 122 4.85 -9.98 -1.67
CA LEU A 122 4.78 -10.68 -2.95
C LEU A 122 6.00 -10.35 -3.80
N SER A 123 6.50 -11.31 -4.58
CA SER A 123 7.46 -11.04 -5.63
C SER A 123 6.77 -10.55 -6.90
N ARG A 124 7.51 -9.87 -7.76
CA ARG A 124 7.06 -9.54 -9.13
C ARG A 124 6.56 -10.78 -9.87
N GLU A 125 7.25 -11.90 -9.73
CA GLU A 125 6.92 -13.15 -10.41
C GLU A 125 5.60 -13.75 -9.95
N GLN A 126 5.19 -13.51 -8.70
CA GLN A 126 3.86 -13.90 -8.21
C GLN A 126 2.75 -13.00 -8.77
N LEU A 127 3.05 -11.71 -9.03
CA LEU A 127 2.07 -10.74 -9.54
C LEU A 127 1.75 -10.90 -11.04
N ILE A 128 2.58 -11.60 -11.81
CA ILE A 128 2.41 -11.79 -13.26
C ILE A 128 1.80 -13.14 -13.65
N GLN A 129 1.40 -13.95 -12.67
CA GLN A 129 0.83 -15.29 -12.88
C GLN A 129 -0.62 -15.25 -13.34
#